data_AF-R7IQK0-F1
#
_entry.id   AF-R7IQK0-F1
#
_cell.length_a   1.000
_cell.length_b   1.000
_cell.length_c   1.000
_cell.angle_alpha   90.00
_cell.angle_beta   90.00
_cell.angle_gamma   90.00
#
_symmetry.space_group_name_H-M   'P 1'
#
loop_
_entity.id
_entity.type
_entity.pdbx_description
1 polymer ?
#
loop_
_entity_poly.entity_id
_entity_poly.type
_entity_poly.pdbx_seq_one_letter_code
_entity_poly.pdbx_strand_id
1 'polypeptide(L)'
;MRELSVQAANGTETDDDREAVQNEISQLQEELTRISETTEFNTMKLLDGSLAGPEGVSTGSNQTIGAQVSNLKAAKETVEGTDQSNGTLGTETINIDGAEIKVDWTKLSTEDQAALKKNFTTTSSDEAKKAAQIIEKAINNAIDESGLGVEHISVKSSMNGTKASFTFTSGSEGTDSKLNLANGGYLDALTGSAIDGTNKGLGTTTYAGEEIGTTELFYANINGQSLVVTPSAKIAANATMKTVAAQLATDINKAIETYNKGRDTDDLLKNVTVEVSKDGRLVVNSESGTVSFSDFGSGEAVKKLGLDSAGTKTAANGGMTLQIGANEGQTMNFGIKDMSAAALGVAGNKVDLSSQDGAKKATTTIDAAIKKVSAQRSELGAVQNRLEHTIANLDTAAENTQTAESAIRDTDMADTMVEYSKNNILAQAGQSMLAQANQATQGVLSLLQ
;
A
#
# COMPACT_ATOMS: atom_id res chain seq x y z
N MET A 1 26.94 10.47 -0.95
CA MET A 1 26.68 9.08 -1.41
C MET A 1 26.92 8.90 -2.91
N ARG A 2 26.12 9.46 -3.83
CA ARG A 2 26.34 9.26 -5.28
C ARG A 2 27.74 9.65 -5.77
N GLU A 3 28.22 10.82 -5.34
CA GLU A 3 29.56 11.30 -5.68
C GLU A 3 30.66 10.36 -5.16
N LEU A 4 30.52 9.89 -3.92
CA LEU A 4 31.41 8.92 -3.30
C LEU A 4 31.44 7.59 -4.08
N SER A 5 30.28 7.14 -4.58
CA SER A 5 30.21 5.95 -5.43
C SER A 5 30.87 6.16 -6.79
N VAL A 6 30.77 7.35 -7.38
CA VAL A 6 31.47 7.69 -8.63
C VAL A 6 32.98 7.78 -8.40
N GLN A 7 33.41 8.35 -7.28
CA GLN A 7 34.81 8.40 -6.88
C GLN A 7 35.38 6.98 -6.70
N ALA A 8 34.73 6.12 -5.92
CA ALA A 8 35.18 4.75 -5.70
C ALA A 8 35.17 3.87 -6.98
N ALA A 9 34.31 4.21 -7.96
CA ALA A 9 34.24 3.53 -9.26
C ALA A 9 35.39 3.94 -10.20
N ASN A 10 36.09 5.04 -9.93
CA ASN A 10 37.26 5.43 -10.70
C ASN A 10 38.40 4.43 -10.45
N GLY A 11 39.07 4.03 -11.54
CA GLY A 11 40.16 3.05 -11.49
C GLY A 11 41.47 3.61 -10.90
N THR A 12 41.49 4.88 -10.51
CA THR A 12 42.64 5.55 -9.89
C THR A 12 42.68 5.41 -8.37
N GLU A 13 41.56 5.07 -7.74
CA GLU A 13 41.49 4.87 -6.28
C GLU A 13 42.09 3.51 -5.90
N THR A 14 42.86 3.51 -4.81
CA THR A 14 43.38 2.28 -4.19
C THR A 14 42.30 1.59 -3.36
N ASP A 15 42.54 0.35 -2.95
CA ASP A 15 41.59 -0.37 -2.09
C ASP A 15 41.48 0.28 -0.70
N ASP A 16 42.58 0.86 -0.19
CA ASP A 16 42.59 1.64 1.05
C ASP A 16 41.72 2.91 0.92
N ASP A 17 41.78 3.61 -0.22
CA ASP A 17 40.94 4.78 -0.49
C ASP A 17 39.45 4.39 -0.57
N ARG A 18 39.15 3.25 -1.20
CA ARG A 18 37.79 2.70 -1.27
C ARG A 18 37.24 2.31 0.09
N GLU A 19 38.07 1.76 0.97
CA GLU A 19 37.68 1.44 2.34
C GLU A 19 37.37 2.71 3.16
N ALA A 20 38.15 3.78 2.99
CA ALA A 20 37.86 5.07 3.60
C ALA A 20 36.52 5.66 3.11
N VAL A 21 36.26 5.59 1.80
CA VAL A 21 35.00 6.04 1.20
C VAL A 21 33.81 5.16 1.63
N GLN A 22 34.02 3.86 1.82
CA GLN A 22 33.00 2.96 2.37
C GLN A 22 32.62 3.34 3.80
N ASN A 23 33.59 3.71 4.64
CA ASN A 23 33.32 4.18 5.99
C ASN A 23 32.46 5.46 6.00
N GLU A 24 32.71 6.39 5.07
CA GLU A 24 31.88 7.59 4.92
C GLU A 24 30.45 7.25 4.47
N ILE A 25 30.27 6.27 3.58
CA ILE A 25 28.94 5.80 3.18
C ILE A 25 28.19 5.12 4.32
N SER A 26 28.87 4.30 5.13
CA SER A 26 28.24 3.68 6.31
C SER A 26 27.72 4.75 7.28
N GLN A 27 28.49 5.81 7.52
CA GLN A 27 28.04 6.93 8.36
C GLN A 27 26.83 7.66 7.76
N LEU A 28 26.79 7.84 6.43
CA LEU A 28 25.64 8.46 5.77
C LEU A 28 24.38 7.57 5.83
N GLN A 29 24.52 6.25 5.80
CA GLN A 29 23.40 5.30 5.98
C GLN A 29 22.85 5.36 7.41
N GLU A 30 23.73 5.40 8.42
CA GLU A 30 23.35 5.59 9.82
C GLU A 30 22.62 6.93 10.01
N GLU A 31 23.14 8.00 9.39
CA GLU A 31 22.53 9.32 9.44
C GLU A 31 21.15 9.34 8.79
N LEU A 32 20.94 8.68 7.65
CA LEU A 32 19.62 8.55 7.05
C LEU A 32 18.64 7.81 7.95
N THR A 33 19.09 6.74 8.61
CA THR A 33 18.26 5.97 9.55
C THR A 33 17.90 6.83 10.76
N ARG A 34 18.86 7.58 11.30
CA ARG A 34 18.62 8.54 12.38
C ARG A 34 17.62 9.62 11.98
N ILE A 35 17.76 10.22 10.81
CA ILE A 35 16.80 11.24 10.31
C ILE A 35 15.40 10.64 10.23
N SER A 36 15.28 9.41 9.71
CA SER A 36 14.02 8.69 9.63
C SER A 36 13.35 8.51 11.00
N GLU A 37 14.13 8.11 12.01
CA GLU A 37 13.65 7.83 13.37
C GLU A 37 13.40 9.09 14.21
N THR A 38 14.14 10.17 13.97
CA THR A 38 14.07 11.40 14.78
C THR A 38 13.13 12.46 14.22
N THR A 39 12.79 12.40 12.92
CA THR A 39 11.90 13.38 12.30
C THR A 39 10.46 13.17 12.78
N GLU A 40 9.98 14.10 13.60
CA GLU A 40 8.64 14.06 14.18
C GLU A 40 7.93 15.41 14.10
N PHE A 41 6.61 15.37 14.01
CA PHE A 41 5.73 16.52 14.16
C PHE A 41 4.63 16.18 15.15
N ASN A 42 4.44 17.02 16.17
CA ASN A 42 3.44 16.80 17.21
C ASN A 42 3.49 15.37 17.80
N THR A 43 4.70 14.89 18.14
CA THR A 43 4.99 13.52 18.63
C THR A 43 4.75 12.37 17.63
N MET A 44 4.29 12.67 16.42
CA MET A 44 4.11 11.68 15.35
C MET A 44 5.38 11.57 14.53
N LYS A 45 5.92 10.36 14.40
CA LYS A 45 7.04 10.07 13.48
C LYS A 45 6.56 10.22 12.05
N LEU A 46 7.37 10.86 11.21
CA LEU A 46 6.96 11.19 9.84
C LEU A 46 7.55 10.26 8.80
N LEU A 47 8.77 9.78 9.03
CA LEU A 47 9.61 9.16 8.00
C LEU A 47 9.92 7.69 8.28
N ASP A 48 9.51 7.15 9.43
CA ASP A 48 9.77 5.76 9.86
C ASP A 48 8.79 4.73 9.28
N GLY A 49 7.93 5.15 8.34
CA GLY A 49 6.90 4.30 7.75
C GLY A 49 5.64 4.14 8.59
N SER A 50 5.56 4.70 9.80
CA SER A 50 4.34 4.69 10.61
C SER A 50 3.18 5.45 9.93
N LEU A 51 3.52 6.46 9.12
CA LEU A 51 2.58 7.21 8.28
C LEU A 51 2.51 6.71 6.84
N ALA A 52 3.16 5.59 6.52
CA ALA A 52 3.11 5.05 5.18
C ALA A 52 1.67 4.66 4.84
N GLY A 53 1.12 5.34 3.83
CA GLY A 53 0.02 4.78 3.07
C GLY A 53 0.49 3.45 2.45
N PRO A 54 -0.43 2.52 2.16
CA PRO A 54 -0.07 1.20 1.67
C PRO A 54 0.81 1.25 0.42
N GLU A 55 1.88 0.46 0.45
CA GLU A 55 2.71 0.20 -0.70
C GLU A 55 1.90 -0.55 -1.78
N GLY A 56 1.85 0.00 -3.00
CA GLY A 56 1.39 -0.74 -4.18
C GLY A 56 -0.06 -0.52 -4.63
N VAL A 57 -0.86 0.32 -3.97
CA VAL A 57 -2.11 0.84 -4.58
C VAL A 57 -2.29 2.31 -4.22
N SER A 58 -1.74 3.20 -5.06
CA SER A 58 -2.10 4.62 -5.07
C SER A 58 -3.17 4.82 -6.14
N THR A 59 -4.43 4.53 -5.79
CA THR A 59 -5.59 4.90 -6.63
C THR A 59 -6.78 5.30 -5.76
N GLY A 60 -6.74 6.54 -5.25
CA GLY A 60 -7.96 7.31 -4.97
C GLY A 60 -8.47 7.35 -3.52
N SER A 61 -9.27 8.39 -3.26
CA SER A 61 -9.89 8.74 -1.97
C SER A 61 -11.04 7.82 -1.52
N ASN A 62 -11.37 6.81 -2.33
CA ASN A 62 -12.59 5.98 -2.22
C ASN A 62 -12.25 4.49 -2.14
N GLN A 63 -11.34 4.14 -1.23
CA GLN A 63 -10.78 2.80 -1.10
C GLN A 63 -10.80 2.32 0.35
N THR A 64 -11.11 1.04 0.55
CA THR A 64 -10.91 0.33 1.83
C THR A 64 -9.79 -0.68 1.66
N ILE A 65 -8.84 -0.69 2.59
CA ILE A 65 -7.74 -1.65 2.58
C ILE A 65 -7.81 -2.45 3.87
N GLY A 66 -7.96 -3.76 3.71
CA GLY A 66 -8.07 -4.69 4.81
C GLY A 66 -6.77 -4.87 5.60
N ALA A 67 -6.89 -5.59 6.70
CA ALA A 67 -5.78 -6.23 7.38
C ALA A 67 -5.10 -7.23 6.45
N GLN A 68 -3.85 -7.57 6.79
CA GLN A 68 -3.21 -8.71 6.17
C GLN A 68 -3.90 -9.97 6.70
N VAL A 69 -4.74 -10.57 5.85
CA VAL A 69 -5.47 -11.82 6.14
C VAL A 69 -5.01 -12.94 5.21
N SER A 70 -3.77 -12.87 4.76
CA SER A 70 -3.18 -13.88 3.90
C SER A 70 -1.94 -14.48 4.52
N ASN A 71 -1.76 -15.76 4.24
CA ASN A 71 -0.48 -16.42 4.33
C ASN A 71 0.20 -16.25 2.98
N LEU A 72 1.32 -15.53 2.98
CA LEU A 72 2.18 -15.41 1.82
C LEU A 72 3.12 -16.61 1.81
N LYS A 73 3.31 -17.19 0.63
CA LYS A 73 4.29 -18.24 0.40
C LYS A 73 5.10 -17.89 -0.83
N ALA A 74 6.41 -18.07 -0.73
CA ALA A 74 7.32 -17.98 -1.86
C ALA A 74 6.96 -19.01 -2.95
N ALA A 75 7.30 -18.66 -4.18
CA ALA A 75 7.39 -19.59 -5.28
C ALA A 75 8.31 -20.73 -4.89
N LYS A 76 7.75 -21.94 -4.80
CA LYS A 76 8.48 -23.14 -4.40
C LYS A 76 8.11 -24.29 -5.30
N GLU A 77 9.10 -24.87 -5.96
CA GLU A 77 8.92 -26.05 -6.80
C GLU A 77 9.94 -27.12 -6.44
N THR A 78 9.47 -28.34 -6.21
CA THR A 78 10.32 -29.52 -5.98
C THR A 78 10.24 -30.42 -7.21
N VAL A 79 11.38 -30.68 -7.84
CA VAL A 79 11.50 -31.44 -9.07
C VAL A 79 12.47 -32.60 -8.89
N GLU A 80 12.19 -33.76 -9.49
CA GLU A 80 13.16 -34.85 -9.55
C GLU A 80 14.25 -34.49 -10.57
N GLY A 81 15.52 -34.61 -10.16
CA GLY A 81 16.65 -34.40 -11.05
C GLY A 81 16.76 -35.50 -12.10
N THR A 82 17.15 -35.12 -13.31
CA THR A 82 17.38 -36.02 -14.45
C THR A 82 18.86 -36.41 -14.59
N ASP A 83 19.17 -37.30 -15.52
CA ASP A 83 20.57 -37.63 -15.81
C ASP A 83 21.26 -36.50 -16.60
N GLN A 84 22.21 -35.83 -15.95
CA GLN A 84 22.98 -34.74 -16.53
C GLN A 84 24.45 -35.13 -16.77
N SER A 85 24.79 -36.43 -16.80
CA SER A 85 26.17 -36.88 -17.07
C SER A 85 26.72 -36.35 -18.41
N ASN A 86 25.84 -36.16 -19.40
CA ASN A 86 26.13 -35.56 -20.70
C ASN A 86 25.50 -34.16 -20.88
N GLY A 87 25.08 -33.53 -19.78
CA GLY A 87 24.45 -32.21 -19.80
C GLY A 87 25.38 -31.15 -20.40
N THR A 88 24.81 -30.26 -21.22
CA THR A 88 25.55 -29.13 -21.79
C THR A 88 25.43 -27.94 -20.85
N LEU A 89 26.57 -27.39 -20.43
CA LEU A 89 26.63 -26.16 -19.65
C LEU A 89 26.80 -24.98 -20.60
N GLY A 90 25.94 -23.99 -20.48
CA GLY A 90 25.91 -22.78 -21.31
C GLY A 90 25.32 -21.62 -20.56
N THR A 91 24.79 -20.63 -21.28
CA THR A 91 24.02 -19.53 -20.69
C THR A 91 22.55 -19.85 -20.68
N GLU A 92 21.87 -19.57 -19.57
CA GLU A 92 20.44 -19.81 -19.39
C GLU A 92 19.77 -18.56 -18.81
N THR A 93 18.51 -18.32 -19.17
CA THR A 93 17.72 -17.23 -18.60
C THR A 93 16.68 -17.80 -17.66
N ILE A 94 16.65 -17.28 -16.44
CA ILE A 94 15.72 -17.65 -15.38
C ILE A 94 14.90 -16.41 -15.07
N ASN A 95 13.58 -16.51 -15.16
CA ASN A 95 12.69 -15.47 -14.70
C ASN A 95 12.44 -15.65 -13.20
N ILE A 96 12.96 -14.73 -12.39
CA ILE A 96 12.81 -14.73 -10.93
C ILE A 96 12.07 -13.44 -10.55
N ASP A 97 10.91 -13.58 -9.94
CA ASP A 97 10.07 -12.47 -9.44
C ASP A 97 9.76 -11.39 -10.50
N GLY A 98 9.67 -11.80 -11.76
CA GLY A 98 9.41 -10.93 -12.91
C GLY A 98 10.65 -10.28 -13.54
N ALA A 99 11.85 -10.59 -13.06
CA ALA A 99 13.12 -10.18 -13.64
C ALA A 99 13.80 -11.31 -14.40
N GLU A 100 14.39 -11.01 -15.56
CA GLU A 100 15.18 -11.96 -16.34
C GLU A 100 16.63 -12.00 -15.85
N ILE A 101 16.99 -13.07 -15.16
CA ILE A 101 18.33 -13.34 -14.65
C ILE A 101 19.07 -14.27 -15.61
N LYS A 102 20.20 -13.82 -16.16
CA LYS A 102 21.05 -14.64 -17.03
C LYS A 102 22.14 -15.32 -16.22
N VAL A 103 22.12 -16.64 -16.17
CA VAL A 103 23.12 -17.47 -15.49
C VAL A 103 24.04 -18.07 -16.53
N ASP A 104 25.36 -17.92 -16.35
CA ASP A 104 26.37 -18.52 -17.21
C ASP A 104 27.07 -19.67 -16.47
N TRP A 105 26.65 -20.89 -16.76
CA TRP A 105 27.17 -22.10 -16.13
C TRP A 105 28.65 -22.37 -16.51
N THR A 106 29.15 -21.76 -17.58
CA THR A 106 30.53 -21.97 -18.04
C THR A 106 31.57 -21.23 -17.19
N LYS A 107 31.15 -20.21 -16.43
CA LYS A 107 32.01 -19.46 -15.51
C LYS A 107 32.33 -20.22 -14.21
N LEU A 108 31.65 -21.33 -13.94
CA LEU A 108 31.91 -22.19 -12.78
C LEU A 108 33.30 -22.84 -12.87
N SER A 109 33.87 -23.17 -11.70
CA SER A 109 35.13 -23.91 -11.67
C SER A 109 34.99 -25.29 -12.34
N THR A 110 36.10 -25.86 -12.83
CA THR A 110 36.06 -27.20 -13.46
C THR A 110 35.54 -28.28 -12.51
N GLU A 111 35.79 -28.13 -11.21
CA GLU A 111 35.27 -29.03 -10.18
C GLU A 111 33.74 -28.90 -10.02
N ASP A 112 33.23 -27.67 -9.99
CA ASP A 112 31.80 -27.40 -9.86
C ASP A 112 31.03 -27.85 -11.11
N GLN A 113 31.59 -27.63 -12.30
CA GLN A 113 31.03 -28.13 -13.56
C GLN A 113 30.94 -29.66 -13.56
N ALA A 114 31.96 -30.36 -13.03
CA ALA A 114 31.93 -31.82 -12.91
C ALA A 114 30.92 -32.31 -11.86
N ALA A 115 30.66 -31.54 -10.81
CA ALA A 115 29.65 -31.86 -9.81
C ALA A 115 28.21 -31.68 -10.33
N LEU A 116 28.00 -30.79 -11.32
CA LEU A 116 26.73 -30.64 -12.01
C LEU A 116 26.50 -31.72 -13.08
N LYS A 117 27.55 -32.22 -13.74
CA LYS A 117 27.43 -33.28 -14.76
C LYS A 117 27.35 -34.69 -14.16
N LYS A 118 26.27 -34.97 -13.44
CA LYS A 118 26.02 -36.25 -12.76
C LYS A 118 24.67 -36.85 -13.12
N ASN A 119 24.53 -38.16 -12.94
CA ASN A 119 23.24 -38.82 -13.04
C ASN A 119 22.45 -38.64 -11.73
N PHE A 120 21.55 -37.65 -11.67
CA PHE A 120 20.75 -37.37 -10.48
C PHE A 120 19.62 -38.37 -10.23
N THR A 121 19.39 -39.34 -11.12
CA THR A 121 18.43 -40.44 -10.89
C THR A 121 18.99 -41.56 -10.00
N THR A 122 20.32 -41.63 -9.85
CA THR A 122 21.02 -42.66 -9.07
C THR A 122 22.20 -42.12 -8.25
N THR A 123 22.17 -40.85 -7.85
CA THR A 123 23.28 -40.20 -7.15
C THR A 123 23.24 -40.40 -5.63
N SER A 124 24.31 -40.02 -4.94
CA SER A 124 24.34 -39.96 -3.48
C SER A 124 23.74 -38.66 -2.94
N SER A 125 23.33 -38.66 -1.66
CA SER A 125 22.81 -37.45 -1.02
C SER A 125 23.84 -36.32 -0.97
N ASP A 126 25.13 -36.63 -0.83
CA ASP A 126 26.17 -35.62 -0.70
C ASP A 126 26.51 -34.98 -2.05
N GLU A 127 26.50 -35.76 -3.12
CA GLU A 127 26.61 -35.23 -4.49
C GLU A 127 25.41 -34.34 -4.84
N ALA A 128 24.19 -34.76 -4.49
CA ALA A 128 22.98 -33.95 -4.70
C ALA A 128 23.03 -32.63 -3.93
N LYS A 129 23.49 -32.64 -2.67
CA LYS A 129 23.66 -31.43 -1.85
C LYS A 129 24.70 -30.49 -2.46
N LYS A 130 25.85 -31.03 -2.89
CA LYS A 130 26.90 -30.22 -3.53
C LYS A 130 26.36 -29.56 -4.80
N ALA A 131 25.63 -30.30 -5.65
CA ALA A 131 25.00 -29.75 -6.84
C ALA A 131 23.98 -28.64 -6.50
N ALA A 132 23.13 -28.84 -5.50
CA ALA A 132 22.17 -27.82 -5.06
C ALA A 132 22.86 -26.53 -4.57
N GLN A 133 23.92 -26.66 -3.77
CA GLN A 133 24.71 -25.51 -3.29
C GLN A 133 25.39 -24.74 -4.44
N ILE A 134 25.91 -25.45 -5.43
CA ILE A 134 26.52 -24.83 -6.62
C ILE A 134 25.46 -24.09 -7.42
N ILE A 135 24.30 -24.70 -7.64
CA ILE A 135 23.18 -24.09 -8.35
C ILE A 135 22.70 -22.82 -7.63
N GLU A 136 22.47 -22.91 -6.31
CA GLU A 136 22.08 -21.77 -5.48
C GLU A 136 23.09 -20.62 -5.61
N LYS A 137 24.38 -20.92 -5.42
CA LYS A 137 25.45 -19.93 -5.52
C LYS A 137 25.55 -19.30 -6.90
N ALA A 138 25.45 -20.11 -7.96
CA ALA A 138 25.54 -19.62 -9.34
C ALA A 138 24.38 -18.66 -9.67
N ILE A 139 23.16 -19.01 -9.25
CA ILE A 139 21.98 -18.17 -9.47
C ILE A 139 22.06 -16.90 -8.62
N ASN A 140 22.40 -17.00 -7.33
CA ASN A 140 22.50 -15.83 -6.45
C ASN A 140 23.62 -14.86 -6.89
N ASN A 141 24.76 -15.38 -7.34
CA ASN A 141 25.79 -14.55 -7.96
C ASN A 141 25.27 -13.85 -9.23
N ALA A 142 24.49 -14.54 -10.07
CA ALA A 142 23.90 -13.93 -11.27
C ALA A 142 22.84 -12.86 -10.92
N ILE A 143 22.08 -13.07 -9.83
CA ILE A 143 21.18 -12.06 -9.27
C ILE A 143 21.99 -10.81 -8.86
N ASP A 144 23.08 -10.99 -8.13
CA ASP A 144 23.96 -9.89 -7.70
C ASP A 144 24.68 -9.20 -8.87
N GLU A 145 25.03 -9.94 -9.92
CA GLU A 145 25.59 -9.41 -11.17
C GLU A 145 24.55 -8.62 -11.97
N SER A 146 23.26 -8.98 -11.89
CA SER A 146 22.19 -8.33 -12.66
C SER A 146 21.92 -6.89 -12.23
N GLY A 147 22.10 -6.55 -10.95
CA GLY A 147 21.77 -5.24 -10.38
C GLY A 147 20.26 -4.92 -10.36
N LEU A 148 19.39 -5.91 -10.59
CA LEU A 148 17.94 -5.73 -10.68
C LEU A 148 17.21 -5.72 -9.33
N GLY A 149 17.94 -5.93 -8.22
CA GLY A 149 17.39 -5.87 -6.87
C GLY A 149 16.44 -7.03 -6.51
N VAL A 150 16.58 -8.17 -7.18
CA VAL A 150 15.85 -9.41 -6.88
C VAL A 150 16.42 -10.06 -5.61
N GLU A 151 15.57 -10.67 -4.79
CA GLU A 151 16.01 -11.38 -3.60
C GLU A 151 16.68 -12.72 -3.95
N HIS A 152 17.64 -13.15 -3.14
CA HIS A 152 18.33 -14.42 -3.33
C HIS A 152 17.37 -15.59 -3.20
N ILE A 153 17.57 -16.59 -4.06
CA ILE A 153 16.82 -17.84 -3.98
C ILE A 153 17.52 -18.83 -3.04
N SER A 154 16.80 -19.88 -2.66
CA SER A 154 17.39 -21.06 -2.02
C SER A 154 17.13 -22.32 -2.83
N VAL A 155 18.13 -23.20 -2.90
CA VAL A 155 18.03 -24.49 -3.60
C VAL A 155 18.45 -25.60 -2.65
N LYS A 156 17.50 -26.46 -2.30
CA LYS A 156 17.73 -27.60 -1.40
C LYS A 156 17.59 -28.90 -2.15
N SER A 157 18.50 -29.84 -1.92
CA SER A 157 18.35 -31.21 -2.39
C SER A 157 17.68 -32.10 -1.34
N SER A 158 16.85 -33.03 -1.78
CA SER A 158 16.37 -34.18 -0.99
C SER A 158 16.52 -35.47 -1.79
N MET A 159 16.46 -36.63 -1.14
CA MET A 159 16.50 -37.93 -1.83
C MET A 159 15.14 -38.61 -1.77
N ASN A 160 14.67 -39.12 -2.91
CA ASN A 160 13.53 -40.03 -3.02
C ASN A 160 14.04 -41.39 -3.48
N GLY A 161 14.38 -42.26 -2.53
CA GLY A 161 15.15 -43.47 -2.82
C GLY A 161 16.54 -43.11 -3.34
N THR A 162 16.87 -43.53 -4.57
CA THR A 162 18.15 -43.24 -5.23
C THR A 162 18.14 -41.95 -6.06
N LYS A 163 16.96 -41.35 -6.26
CA LYS A 163 16.83 -40.13 -7.06
C LYS A 163 17.02 -38.91 -6.18
N ALA A 164 17.78 -37.94 -6.67
CA ALA A 164 17.82 -36.62 -6.09
C ALA A 164 16.62 -35.79 -6.57
N SER A 165 16.04 -35.02 -5.66
CA SER A 165 15.07 -33.97 -5.96
C SER A 165 15.65 -32.62 -5.56
N PHE A 166 15.40 -31.60 -6.37
CA PHE A 166 15.83 -30.24 -6.12
C PHE A 166 14.61 -29.38 -5.83
N THR A 167 14.65 -28.64 -4.73
CA THR A 167 13.62 -27.71 -4.31
C THR A 167 14.14 -26.31 -4.47
N PHE A 168 13.59 -25.59 -5.43
CA PHE A 168 13.90 -24.20 -5.68
C PHE A 168 12.86 -23.35 -4.97
N THR A 169 13.30 -22.37 -4.20
CA THR A 169 12.43 -21.44 -3.49
C THR A 169 12.89 -20.01 -3.78
N SER A 170 11.99 -19.17 -4.28
CA SER A 170 12.26 -17.74 -4.46
C SER A 170 12.51 -17.06 -3.11
N GLY A 171 13.26 -15.96 -3.11
CA GLY A 171 13.49 -15.14 -1.93
C GLY A 171 12.23 -14.37 -1.50
N SER A 172 11.46 -13.88 -2.47
CA SER A 172 10.25 -13.11 -2.19
C SER A 172 9.03 -14.03 -1.95
N GLU A 173 7.97 -13.48 -1.36
CA GLU A 173 6.71 -14.17 -1.09
C GLU A 173 5.51 -13.53 -1.79
N GLY A 174 4.40 -14.29 -1.90
CA GLY A 174 3.13 -13.77 -2.42
C GLY A 174 3.02 -13.84 -3.95
N THR A 175 2.14 -13.02 -4.54
CA THR A 175 1.81 -13.12 -5.99
C THR A 175 2.90 -12.62 -6.93
N ASP A 176 3.81 -11.80 -6.43
CA ASP A 176 4.96 -11.30 -7.19
C ASP A 176 6.09 -12.32 -7.23
N SER A 177 6.13 -13.24 -6.26
CA SER A 177 7.12 -14.31 -6.19
C SER A 177 6.92 -15.30 -7.34
N LYS A 178 7.93 -15.45 -8.19
CA LYS A 178 7.87 -16.27 -9.41
C LYS A 178 9.22 -16.92 -9.68
N LEU A 179 9.18 -18.14 -10.18
CA LEU A 179 10.33 -18.88 -10.67
C LEU A 179 9.92 -19.58 -11.97
N ASN A 180 10.55 -19.20 -13.06
CA ASN A 180 10.30 -19.79 -14.37
C ASN A 180 11.62 -19.98 -15.12
N LEU A 181 11.83 -21.19 -15.66
CA LEU A 181 13.00 -21.51 -16.47
C LEU A 181 12.67 -21.30 -17.95
N ALA A 182 13.59 -20.68 -18.71
CA ALA A 182 13.47 -20.66 -20.16
C ALA A 182 13.84 -22.03 -20.77
N ASN A 183 13.15 -22.41 -21.85
CA ASN A 183 13.42 -23.68 -22.54
C ASN A 183 14.86 -23.75 -23.09
N GLY A 184 15.48 -24.92 -22.96
CA GLY A 184 16.74 -25.26 -23.60
C GLY A 184 18.00 -24.97 -22.78
N GLY A 185 17.87 -24.67 -21.48
CA GLY A 185 18.98 -24.47 -20.56
C GLY A 185 19.40 -25.73 -19.77
N TYR A 186 20.43 -25.59 -18.94
CA TYR A 186 20.92 -26.69 -18.10
C TYR A 186 19.93 -27.03 -16.98
N LEU A 187 19.37 -26.03 -16.30
CA LEU A 187 18.35 -26.24 -15.27
C LEU A 187 17.06 -26.76 -15.90
N ASP A 188 16.64 -26.22 -17.03
CA ASP A 188 15.50 -26.76 -17.78
C ASP A 188 15.67 -28.27 -18.04
N ALA A 189 16.84 -28.71 -18.52
CA ALA A 189 17.16 -30.13 -18.70
C ALA A 189 17.21 -30.91 -17.38
N LEU A 190 17.85 -30.36 -16.34
CA LEU A 190 17.97 -30.98 -15.01
C LEU A 190 16.59 -31.24 -14.38
N THR A 191 15.68 -30.29 -14.55
CA THR A 191 14.33 -30.33 -13.97
C THR A 191 13.31 -31.02 -14.87
N GLY A 192 13.71 -31.43 -16.08
CA GLY A 192 12.83 -32.05 -17.06
C GLY A 192 11.73 -31.11 -17.55
N SER A 193 12.04 -29.82 -17.68
CA SER A 193 11.12 -28.74 -18.04
C SER A 193 9.91 -28.63 -17.10
N ALA A 194 10.08 -29.00 -15.84
CA ALA A 194 8.99 -29.00 -14.86
C ALA A 194 8.72 -27.64 -14.23
N ILE A 195 9.63 -26.66 -14.37
CA ILE A 195 9.46 -25.30 -13.83
C ILE A 195 9.07 -24.35 -14.98
N ASP A 196 7.83 -24.46 -15.42
CA ASP A 196 7.22 -23.57 -16.40
C ASP A 196 6.18 -22.65 -15.73
N GLY A 197 6.20 -21.36 -16.09
CA GLY A 197 5.39 -20.31 -15.47
C GLY A 197 3.87 -20.42 -15.69
N THR A 198 3.37 -21.53 -16.25
CA THR A 198 1.95 -21.69 -16.58
C THR A 198 1.11 -22.08 -15.36
N ASN A 199 1.70 -22.70 -14.33
CA ASN A 199 1.07 -22.94 -13.01
C ASN A 199 2.06 -23.39 -11.91
N LYS A 200 3.35 -23.52 -12.22
CA LYS A 200 4.39 -24.03 -11.32
C LYS A 200 5.42 -22.94 -11.03
N GLY A 201 6.04 -23.00 -9.86
CA GLY A 201 6.97 -21.95 -9.43
C GLY A 201 6.33 -20.57 -9.25
N LEU A 202 5.03 -20.49 -8.94
CA LEU A 202 4.39 -19.23 -8.53
C LEU A 202 4.24 -19.21 -7.01
N GLY A 203 4.54 -18.07 -6.40
CA GLY A 203 4.19 -17.81 -5.01
C GLY A 203 2.68 -17.72 -4.87
N THR A 204 2.21 -18.01 -3.67
CA THR A 204 0.77 -18.06 -3.40
C THR A 204 0.43 -17.14 -2.25
N THR A 205 -0.75 -16.54 -2.36
CA THR A 205 -1.41 -15.82 -1.27
C THR A 205 -2.67 -16.59 -0.94
N THR A 206 -2.71 -17.24 0.21
CA THR A 206 -3.88 -18.00 0.65
C THR A 206 -4.53 -17.31 1.83
N TYR A 207 -5.86 -17.26 1.84
CA TYR A 207 -6.64 -16.67 2.91
C TYR A 207 -6.39 -17.37 4.23
N ALA A 208 -5.93 -16.62 5.21
CA ALA A 208 -5.56 -17.06 6.55
C ALA A 208 -6.71 -16.95 7.55
N GLY A 209 -7.79 -16.24 7.18
CA GLY A 209 -8.97 -16.09 8.02
C GLY A 209 -9.77 -17.38 8.12
N GLU A 210 -10.66 -17.39 9.11
CA GLU A 210 -11.63 -18.47 9.24
C GLU A 210 -12.60 -18.48 8.06
N GLU A 211 -13.15 -19.67 7.81
CA GLU A 211 -14.16 -19.86 6.79
C GLU A 211 -15.34 -18.91 6.95
N ILE A 212 -15.83 -18.41 5.80
CA ILE A 212 -17.03 -17.58 5.72
C ILE A 212 -18.11 -18.37 4.99
N GLY A 213 -19.22 -18.64 5.69
CA GLY A 213 -20.37 -19.34 5.17
C GLY A 213 -21.31 -18.44 4.37
N THR A 214 -22.17 -19.04 3.54
CA THR A 214 -23.15 -18.29 2.71
C THR A 214 -24.25 -17.58 3.51
N THR A 215 -24.35 -17.86 4.81
CA THR A 215 -25.31 -17.24 5.73
C THR A 215 -24.71 -16.09 6.54
N GLU A 216 -23.40 -15.89 6.47
CA GLU A 216 -22.71 -14.82 7.20
C GLU A 216 -22.81 -13.52 6.40
N LEU A 217 -23.93 -12.82 6.59
CA LEU A 217 -24.20 -11.51 6.00
C LEU A 217 -23.26 -10.45 6.56
N PHE A 218 -23.04 -9.39 5.79
CA PHE A 218 -22.37 -8.19 6.26
C PHE A 218 -22.90 -6.94 5.55
N TYR A 219 -22.57 -5.76 6.08
CA TYR A 219 -22.86 -4.50 5.45
C TYR A 219 -21.66 -3.98 4.67
N ALA A 220 -21.90 -3.52 3.44
CA ALA A 220 -21.01 -2.65 2.70
C ALA A 220 -21.65 -1.26 2.67
N ASN A 221 -20.98 -0.27 3.28
CA ASN A 221 -21.40 1.12 3.22
C ASN A 221 -20.66 1.80 2.08
N ILE A 222 -21.39 2.24 1.05
CA ILE A 222 -20.82 2.87 -0.14
C ILE A 222 -21.48 4.23 -0.30
N ASN A 223 -20.68 5.30 -0.31
CA ASN A 223 -21.17 6.68 -0.44
C ASN A 223 -22.30 7.02 0.54
N GLY A 224 -22.17 6.57 1.80
CA GLY A 224 -23.16 6.78 2.86
C GLY A 224 -24.39 5.85 2.82
N GLN A 225 -24.48 4.94 1.85
CA GLN A 225 -25.58 3.97 1.74
C GLN A 225 -25.15 2.61 2.25
N SER A 226 -25.94 1.99 3.15
CA SER A 226 -25.67 0.66 3.68
C SER A 226 -26.35 -0.43 2.84
N LEU A 227 -25.55 -1.29 2.22
CA LEU A 227 -26.00 -2.44 1.45
C LEU A 227 -25.78 -3.72 2.23
N VAL A 228 -26.79 -4.59 2.30
CA VAL A 228 -26.63 -5.94 2.84
C VAL A 228 -26.00 -6.83 1.77
N VAL A 229 -24.83 -7.36 2.06
CA VAL A 229 -24.10 -8.28 1.19
C VAL A 229 -24.32 -9.70 1.66
N THR A 230 -24.75 -10.55 0.72
CA THR A 230 -24.95 -11.98 0.93
C THR A 230 -23.89 -12.76 0.17
N PRO A 231 -22.99 -13.50 0.85
CA PRO A 231 -21.99 -14.30 0.15
C PRO A 231 -22.65 -15.33 -0.77
N SER A 232 -22.34 -15.27 -2.06
CA SER A 232 -22.93 -16.19 -3.05
C SER A 232 -22.28 -17.57 -3.05
N ALA A 233 -21.08 -17.69 -2.50
CA ALA A 233 -20.39 -18.94 -2.24
C ALA A 233 -19.60 -18.86 -0.92
N LYS A 234 -19.26 -20.04 -0.38
CA LYS A 234 -18.40 -20.17 0.80
C LYS A 234 -16.98 -19.75 0.47
N ILE A 235 -16.38 -18.91 1.32
CA ILE A 235 -14.95 -18.60 1.29
C ILE A 235 -14.25 -19.57 2.22
N ALA A 236 -13.57 -20.57 1.66
CA ALA A 236 -12.88 -21.59 2.42
C ALA A 236 -11.57 -21.06 3.05
N ALA A 237 -11.22 -21.58 4.22
CA ALA A 237 -9.89 -21.40 4.77
C ALA A 237 -8.83 -21.88 3.75
N ASN A 238 -7.78 -21.09 3.53
CA ASN A 238 -6.72 -21.30 2.54
C ASN A 238 -7.12 -21.15 1.06
N ALA A 239 -8.32 -20.64 0.74
CA ALA A 239 -8.64 -20.25 -0.63
C ALA A 239 -7.63 -19.20 -1.14
N THR A 240 -7.33 -19.16 -2.44
CA THR A 240 -6.41 -18.13 -2.95
C THR A 240 -7.01 -16.75 -2.76
N MET A 241 -6.23 -15.76 -2.34
CA MET A 241 -6.73 -14.39 -2.15
C MET A 241 -7.34 -13.83 -3.44
N LYS A 242 -6.84 -14.24 -4.62
CA LYS A 242 -7.45 -13.89 -5.91
C LYS A 242 -8.89 -14.39 -6.02
N THR A 243 -9.15 -15.63 -5.62
CA THR A 243 -10.52 -16.17 -5.59
C THR A 243 -11.38 -15.49 -4.52
N VAL A 244 -10.82 -15.16 -3.36
CA VAL A 244 -11.53 -14.41 -2.30
C VAL A 244 -11.92 -13.02 -2.77
N ALA A 245 -10.99 -12.28 -3.39
CA ALA A 245 -11.24 -10.95 -3.94
C ALA A 245 -12.31 -10.98 -5.04
N ALA A 246 -12.21 -11.92 -5.98
CA ALA A 246 -13.21 -12.08 -7.04
C ALA A 246 -14.61 -12.40 -6.49
N GLN A 247 -14.67 -13.27 -5.48
CA GLN A 247 -15.92 -13.62 -4.79
C GLN A 247 -16.51 -12.41 -4.07
N LEU A 248 -15.70 -11.69 -3.28
CA LEU A 248 -16.11 -10.48 -2.58
C LEU A 248 -16.62 -9.39 -3.53
N ALA A 249 -15.92 -9.15 -4.64
CA ALA A 249 -16.36 -8.20 -5.68
C ALA A 249 -17.72 -8.60 -6.25
N THR A 250 -17.91 -9.89 -6.55
CA THR A 250 -19.18 -10.42 -7.08
C THR A 250 -20.31 -10.20 -6.09
N ASP A 251 -20.08 -10.49 -4.80
CA ASP A 251 -21.09 -10.38 -3.76
C ASP A 251 -21.50 -8.92 -3.51
N ILE A 252 -20.53 -8.00 -3.43
CA ILE A 252 -20.81 -6.56 -3.27
C ILE A 252 -21.53 -6.02 -4.51
N ASN A 253 -21.07 -6.35 -5.73
CA ASN A 253 -21.69 -5.87 -6.95
C ASN A 253 -23.12 -6.38 -7.13
N LYS A 254 -23.41 -7.61 -6.69
CA LYS A 254 -24.79 -8.12 -6.65
C LYS A 254 -25.69 -7.36 -5.68
N ALA A 255 -25.15 -6.92 -4.55
CA ALA A 255 -25.87 -6.05 -3.61
C ALA A 255 -26.13 -4.66 -4.24
N ILE A 256 -25.14 -4.11 -4.95
CA ILE A 256 -25.25 -2.85 -5.72
C ILE A 256 -26.32 -2.97 -6.82
N GLU A 257 -26.34 -4.06 -7.58
CA GLU A 257 -27.37 -4.31 -8.59
C GLU A 257 -28.78 -4.36 -7.97
N THR A 258 -28.91 -4.99 -6.81
CA THR A 258 -30.16 -5.05 -6.06
C THR A 258 -30.58 -3.67 -5.59
N TYR A 259 -29.63 -2.86 -5.10
CA TYR A 259 -29.86 -1.47 -4.75
C TYR A 259 -30.29 -0.65 -5.98
N ASN A 260 -29.58 -0.72 -7.09
CA ASN A 260 -29.85 0.08 -8.28
C ASN A 260 -31.20 -0.19 -8.97
N LYS A 261 -31.87 -1.30 -8.63
CA LYS A 261 -33.12 -1.68 -9.27
C LYS A 261 -34.22 -0.63 -9.07
N GLY A 262 -34.64 -0.02 -10.17
CA GLY A 262 -35.75 0.94 -10.19
C GLY A 262 -35.37 2.35 -9.71
N ARG A 263 -34.07 2.67 -9.65
CA ARG A 263 -33.56 4.00 -9.31
C ARG A 263 -33.20 4.81 -10.55
N ASP A 264 -33.24 6.13 -10.41
CA ASP A 264 -32.82 7.07 -11.45
C ASP A 264 -31.30 7.04 -11.65
N THR A 265 -30.84 7.46 -12.82
CA THR A 265 -29.43 7.34 -13.23
C THR A 265 -28.45 8.07 -12.33
N ASP A 266 -28.91 9.14 -11.68
CA ASP A 266 -28.10 9.99 -10.82
C ASP A 266 -27.90 9.39 -9.41
N ASP A 267 -28.76 8.43 -9.01
CA ASP A 267 -28.71 7.74 -7.72
C ASP A 267 -28.03 6.36 -7.79
N LEU A 268 -27.55 5.97 -8.98
CA LEU A 268 -26.93 4.66 -9.19
C LEU A 268 -25.55 4.59 -8.53
N LEU A 269 -25.33 3.54 -7.74
CA LEU A 269 -24.00 3.14 -7.32
C LEU A 269 -23.31 2.36 -8.44
N LYS A 270 -22.06 2.69 -8.73
CA LYS A 270 -21.21 1.96 -9.67
C LYS A 270 -20.62 0.74 -8.99
N ASN A 271 -20.28 -0.26 -9.80
CA ASN A 271 -19.62 -1.47 -9.31
C ASN A 271 -18.29 -1.15 -8.64
N VAL A 272 -17.98 -1.92 -7.60
CA VAL A 272 -16.67 -1.92 -6.95
C VAL A 272 -15.74 -2.92 -7.62
N THR A 273 -14.45 -2.66 -7.49
CA THR A 273 -13.40 -3.64 -7.82
C THR A 273 -12.70 -4.07 -6.54
N VAL A 274 -12.40 -5.37 -6.41
CA VAL A 274 -11.60 -5.87 -5.30
C VAL A 274 -10.31 -6.47 -5.83
N GLU A 275 -9.20 -5.98 -5.31
CA GLU A 275 -7.85 -6.41 -5.67
C GLU A 275 -7.16 -7.01 -4.45
N VAL A 276 -6.05 -7.70 -4.70
CA VAL A 276 -5.16 -8.21 -3.66
C VAL A 276 -3.85 -7.43 -3.76
N SER A 277 -3.47 -6.75 -2.69
CA SER A 277 -2.18 -6.07 -2.62
C SER A 277 -1.02 -7.05 -2.61
N LYS A 278 0.20 -6.55 -2.85
CA LYS A 278 1.43 -7.36 -2.85
C LYS A 278 1.67 -8.05 -1.50
N ASP A 279 1.32 -7.39 -0.41
CA ASP A 279 1.37 -7.93 0.96
C ASP A 279 0.12 -8.75 1.33
N GLY A 280 -0.73 -9.06 0.35
CA GLY A 280 -1.85 -9.99 0.46
C GLY A 280 -3.02 -9.49 1.32
N ARG A 281 -3.34 -8.20 1.22
CA ARG A 281 -4.54 -7.58 1.78
C ARG A 281 -5.63 -7.49 0.71
N LEU A 282 -6.89 -7.44 1.13
CA LEU A 282 -7.98 -7.09 0.23
C LEU A 282 -8.03 -5.57 0.09
N VAL A 283 -8.17 -5.11 -1.16
CA VAL A 283 -8.27 -3.70 -1.51
C VAL A 283 -9.57 -3.51 -2.27
N VAL A 284 -10.53 -2.79 -1.69
CA VAL A 284 -11.82 -2.53 -2.31
C VAL A 284 -11.85 -1.08 -2.80
N ASN A 285 -12.02 -0.90 -4.12
CA ASN A 285 -12.15 0.41 -4.75
C ASN A 285 -13.60 0.67 -5.17
N SER A 286 -14.06 1.90 -4.99
CA SER A 286 -15.34 2.37 -5.51
C SER A 286 -15.20 3.68 -6.28
N GLU A 287 -15.86 3.76 -7.43
CA GLU A 287 -16.02 5.02 -8.16
C GLU A 287 -17.15 5.89 -7.59
N SER A 288 -18.03 5.33 -6.76
CA SER A 288 -19.22 6.04 -6.26
C SER A 288 -18.99 6.80 -4.96
N GLY A 289 -17.88 6.62 -4.27
CA GLY A 289 -17.63 7.28 -2.99
C GLY A 289 -16.88 6.39 -2.01
N THR A 290 -16.78 6.85 -0.76
CA THR A 290 -16.12 6.10 0.32
C THR A 290 -16.75 4.72 0.49
N VAL A 291 -15.92 3.75 0.86
CA VAL A 291 -16.35 2.37 1.15
C VAL A 291 -15.94 2.03 2.57
N SER A 292 -16.83 1.38 3.32
CA SER A 292 -16.52 0.76 4.60
C SER A 292 -17.38 -0.47 4.83
N PHE A 293 -16.99 -1.31 5.78
CA PHE A 293 -17.68 -2.56 6.07
C PHE A 293 -18.01 -2.67 7.56
N SER A 294 -19.11 -3.33 7.86
CA SER A 294 -19.47 -3.70 9.23
C SER A 294 -20.19 -5.04 9.25
N ASP A 295 -19.99 -5.80 10.33
CA ASP A 295 -20.63 -7.10 10.48
C ASP A 295 -22.16 -6.99 10.63
N PHE A 296 -22.88 -7.97 10.11
CA PHE A 296 -24.33 -8.05 10.28
C PHE A 296 -24.66 -8.75 11.60
N GLY A 297 -25.22 -8.00 12.55
CA GLY A 297 -25.62 -8.56 13.85
C GLY A 297 -24.42 -9.04 14.65
N SER A 298 -24.41 -10.32 15.05
CA SER A 298 -23.30 -10.96 15.78
C SER A 298 -22.36 -11.76 14.86
N GLY A 299 -22.44 -11.57 13.54
CA GLY A 299 -21.52 -12.18 12.58
C GLY A 299 -20.11 -11.63 12.71
N GLU A 300 -19.14 -12.31 12.09
CA GLU A 300 -17.73 -11.87 12.04
C GLU A 300 -17.14 -11.96 10.61
N ALA A 301 -17.97 -11.96 9.56
CA ALA A 301 -17.51 -12.08 8.18
C ALA A 301 -16.53 -10.96 7.79
N VAL A 302 -16.81 -9.72 8.18
CA VAL A 302 -15.98 -8.56 7.87
C VAL A 302 -14.65 -8.64 8.60
N LYS A 303 -14.69 -9.01 9.89
CA LYS A 303 -13.49 -9.25 10.70
C LYS A 303 -12.64 -10.39 10.15
N LYS A 304 -13.25 -11.50 9.71
CA LYS A 304 -12.56 -12.63 9.08
C LYS A 304 -11.87 -12.21 7.76
N LEU A 305 -12.53 -11.37 6.95
CA LEU A 305 -11.95 -10.75 5.75
C LEU A 305 -10.91 -9.66 6.07
N GLY A 306 -10.73 -9.30 7.34
CA GLY A 306 -9.85 -8.20 7.77
C GLY A 306 -10.35 -6.84 7.31
N LEU A 307 -11.63 -6.71 6.98
CA LEU A 307 -12.26 -5.49 6.49
C LEU A 307 -12.95 -4.69 7.61
N ASP A 308 -12.74 -5.08 8.88
CA ASP A 308 -13.31 -4.41 10.04
C ASP A 308 -12.57 -3.12 10.38
N SER A 309 -13.19 -2.21 11.11
CA SER A 309 -12.58 -0.91 11.43
C SER A 309 -11.29 -0.99 12.25
N ALA A 310 -11.03 -2.10 12.97
CA ALA A 310 -9.79 -2.29 13.73
C ALA A 310 -8.66 -2.88 12.87
N GLY A 311 -8.98 -3.77 11.93
CA GLY A 311 -8.02 -4.37 11.00
C GLY A 311 -7.78 -3.57 9.72
N THR A 312 -8.76 -2.77 9.28
CA THR A 312 -8.63 -1.96 8.08
C THR A 312 -7.68 -0.81 8.31
N LYS A 313 -6.73 -0.71 7.38
CA LYS A 313 -6.12 0.56 7.03
C LYS A 313 -7.08 1.26 6.08
N THR A 314 -8.28 1.58 6.58
CA THR A 314 -9.04 2.70 6.02
C THR A 314 -8.10 3.90 6.05
N ALA A 315 -8.30 4.91 5.21
CA ALA A 315 -7.45 6.09 5.15
C ALA A 315 -7.22 6.82 6.51
N ALA A 316 -7.86 6.34 7.58
CA ALA A 316 -7.63 6.62 8.99
C ALA A 316 -6.44 5.90 9.70
N ASN A 317 -5.84 4.82 9.15
CA ASN A 317 -4.84 4.00 9.89
C ASN A 317 -3.52 3.72 9.13
N GLY A 318 -3.30 4.41 8.01
CA GLY A 318 -2.05 4.40 7.25
C GLY A 318 -2.00 5.65 6.39
N GLY A 319 -1.56 6.74 7.01
CA GLY A 319 -1.66 8.10 6.48
C GLY A 319 -2.44 9.03 7.42
N MET A 320 -2.12 10.32 7.37
CA MET A 320 -2.77 11.35 8.16
C MET A 320 -4.06 11.79 7.44
N THR A 321 -5.17 11.79 8.17
CA THR A 321 -6.44 12.35 7.69
C THR A 321 -6.56 13.78 8.17
N LEU A 322 -6.72 14.73 7.25
CA LEU A 322 -7.00 16.12 7.57
C LEU A 322 -8.45 16.42 7.22
N GLN A 323 -9.18 16.99 8.16
CA GLN A 323 -10.45 17.63 7.87
C GLN A 323 -10.14 18.93 7.14
N ILE A 324 -10.53 19.00 5.86
CA ILE A 324 -10.25 20.13 4.96
C ILE A 324 -11.53 20.89 4.59
N GLY A 325 -12.61 20.70 5.35
CA GLY A 325 -13.93 21.23 5.02
C GLY A 325 -14.80 21.44 6.25
N ALA A 326 -15.84 22.27 6.11
CA ALA A 326 -16.77 22.58 7.20
C ALA A 326 -17.78 21.45 7.49
N ASN A 327 -18.02 20.56 6.52
CA ASN A 327 -19.01 19.49 6.64
C ASN A 327 -18.34 18.12 6.91
N GLU A 328 -19.10 17.23 7.55
CA GLU A 328 -18.69 15.85 7.79
C GLU A 328 -18.32 15.13 6.48
N GLY A 329 -17.23 14.37 6.47
CA GLY A 329 -16.74 13.64 5.31
C GLY A 329 -15.88 14.44 4.33
N GLN A 330 -15.69 15.75 4.54
CA GLN A 330 -14.76 16.56 3.75
C GLN A 330 -13.32 16.41 4.26
N THR A 331 -12.74 15.24 4.02
CA THR A 331 -11.39 14.87 4.48
C THR A 331 -10.40 14.69 3.32
N MET A 332 -9.12 14.86 3.64
CA MET A 332 -7.99 14.55 2.78
C MET A 332 -7.08 13.58 3.49
N ASN A 333 -6.73 12.51 2.80
CA ASN A 333 -5.82 11.50 3.31
C ASN A 333 -4.51 11.57 2.54
N PHE A 334 -3.39 11.55 3.25
CA PHE A 334 -2.08 11.40 2.63
C PHE A 334 -1.16 10.58 3.52
N GLY A 335 -0.22 9.86 2.92
CA GLY A 335 0.78 9.06 3.63
C GLY A 335 2.20 9.50 3.30
N ILE A 336 3.11 9.25 4.23
CA ILE A 336 4.55 9.42 4.04
C ILE A 336 5.20 8.05 4.18
N LYS A 337 5.77 7.54 3.09
CA LYS A 337 6.45 6.24 3.09
C LYS A 337 7.70 6.25 3.96
N ASP A 338 8.15 5.06 4.34
CA ASP A 338 9.40 4.88 5.07
C ASP A 338 10.61 5.38 4.25
N MET A 339 11.33 6.36 4.80
CA MET A 339 12.52 6.98 4.20
C MET A 339 13.82 6.55 4.90
N SER A 340 13.79 5.50 5.71
CA SER A 340 14.98 4.89 6.30
C SER A 340 15.92 4.34 5.24
N ALA A 341 17.22 4.19 5.60
CA ALA A 341 18.20 3.60 4.69
C ALA A 341 17.78 2.19 4.22
N ALA A 342 17.11 1.43 5.08
CA ALA A 342 16.61 0.09 4.76
C ALA A 342 15.50 0.13 3.70
N ALA A 343 14.47 0.95 3.90
CA ALA A 343 13.35 1.09 2.96
C ALA A 343 13.77 1.72 1.62
N LEU A 344 14.73 2.63 1.65
CA LEU A 344 15.34 3.19 0.45
C LEU A 344 16.23 2.19 -0.30
N GLY A 345 16.57 1.05 0.31
CA GLY A 345 17.37 -0.02 -0.29
C GLY A 345 18.87 0.26 -0.26
N VAL A 346 19.31 1.22 0.55
CA VAL A 346 20.71 1.65 0.68
C VAL A 346 21.38 1.21 1.98
N ALA A 347 20.70 0.43 2.83
CA ALA A 347 21.27 -0.05 4.08
C ALA A 347 22.21 -1.25 3.92
N GLY A 348 23.22 -1.31 4.79
CA GLY A 348 24.15 -2.44 4.92
C GLY A 348 24.99 -2.62 3.66
N ASN A 349 25.33 -3.88 3.35
CA ASN A 349 26.19 -4.22 2.21
C ASN A 349 25.51 -4.06 0.84
N LYS A 350 24.28 -3.54 0.76
CA LYS A 350 23.62 -3.23 -0.52
C LYS A 350 24.29 -2.07 -1.27
N VAL A 351 25.07 -1.26 -0.55
CA VAL A 351 25.95 -0.22 -1.11
C VAL A 351 27.36 -0.53 -0.63
N ASP A 352 28.08 -1.32 -1.43
CA ASP A 352 29.48 -1.68 -1.19
C ASP A 352 30.38 -0.96 -2.19
N LEU A 353 31.25 -0.09 -1.69
CA LEU A 353 32.23 0.70 -2.41
C LEU A 353 33.65 0.17 -2.24
N SER A 354 33.86 -0.89 -1.46
CA SER A 354 35.18 -1.49 -1.24
C SER A 354 35.82 -2.04 -2.52
N SER A 355 35.01 -2.31 -3.54
CA SER A 355 35.46 -2.74 -4.87
C SER A 355 34.96 -1.83 -5.98
N GLN A 356 35.73 -1.76 -7.07
CA GLN A 356 35.36 -0.96 -8.24
C GLN A 356 34.04 -1.42 -8.88
N ASP A 357 33.77 -2.74 -8.89
CA ASP A 357 32.52 -3.30 -9.43
C ASP A 357 31.32 -3.00 -8.51
N GLY A 358 31.53 -3.15 -7.18
CA GLY A 358 30.56 -2.74 -6.17
C GLY A 358 30.20 -1.26 -6.29
N ALA A 359 31.19 -0.39 -6.48
CA ALA A 359 30.98 1.05 -6.64
C ALA A 359 30.13 1.41 -7.86
N LYS A 360 30.27 0.68 -8.98
CA LYS A 360 29.40 0.86 -10.16
C LYS A 360 27.96 0.45 -9.84
N LYS A 361 27.75 -0.69 -9.18
CA LYS A 361 26.41 -1.15 -8.78
C LYS A 361 25.76 -0.21 -7.76
N ALA A 362 26.54 0.29 -6.81
CA ALA A 362 26.11 1.27 -5.80
C ALA A 362 25.50 2.53 -6.43
N THR A 363 26.04 3.04 -7.56
CA THR A 363 25.43 4.19 -8.24
C THR A 363 24.00 3.92 -8.71
N THR A 364 23.70 2.69 -9.15
CA THR A 364 22.36 2.29 -9.60
C THR A 364 21.40 2.17 -8.40
N THR A 365 21.85 1.55 -7.31
CA THR A 365 21.07 1.45 -6.07
C THR A 365 20.74 2.83 -5.48
N ILE A 366 21.72 3.75 -5.46
CA ILE A 366 21.53 5.12 -4.98
C ILE A 366 20.60 5.90 -5.90
N ASP A 367 20.70 5.74 -7.22
CA ASP A 367 19.77 6.40 -8.16
C ASP A 367 18.33 5.89 -7.99
N ALA A 368 18.14 4.60 -7.69
CA ALA A 368 16.83 4.05 -7.35
C ALA A 368 16.28 4.63 -6.04
N ALA A 369 17.11 4.80 -5.01
CA ALA A 369 16.74 5.45 -3.76
C ALA A 369 16.35 6.93 -3.97
N ILE A 370 17.11 7.67 -4.78
CA ILE A 370 16.79 9.07 -5.14
C ILE A 370 15.43 9.16 -5.84
N LYS A 371 15.12 8.22 -6.74
CA LYS A 371 13.81 8.15 -7.40
C LYS A 371 12.67 7.92 -6.39
N LYS A 372 12.86 7.04 -5.40
CA LYS A 372 11.87 6.83 -4.32
C LYS A 372 11.59 8.11 -3.53
N VAL A 373 12.64 8.81 -3.09
CA VAL A 373 12.51 10.10 -2.38
C VAL A 373 11.85 11.16 -3.26
N SER A 374 12.23 11.23 -4.54
CA SER A 374 11.67 12.19 -5.49
C SER A 374 10.18 11.94 -5.75
N ALA A 375 9.77 10.67 -5.85
CA ALA A 375 8.37 10.29 -5.97
C ALA A 375 7.57 10.73 -4.74
N GLN A 376 8.09 10.48 -3.52
CA GLN A 376 7.44 10.94 -2.29
C GLN A 376 7.30 12.48 -2.23
N ARG A 377 8.33 13.23 -2.66
CA ARG A 377 8.25 14.70 -2.74
C ARG A 377 7.23 15.18 -3.76
N SER A 378 7.10 14.49 -4.88
CA SER A 378 6.09 14.80 -5.90
C SER A 378 4.68 14.59 -5.36
N GLU A 379 4.45 13.52 -4.60
CA GLU A 379 3.17 13.24 -3.96
C GLU A 379 2.81 14.31 -2.93
N LEU A 380 3.76 14.70 -2.07
CA LEU A 380 3.56 15.78 -1.09
C LEU A 380 3.33 17.14 -1.76
N GLY A 381 3.99 17.43 -2.89
CA GLY A 381 3.73 18.64 -3.68
C GLY A 381 2.31 18.67 -4.26
N ALA A 382 1.80 17.52 -4.72
CA ALA A 382 0.41 17.41 -5.18
C ALA A 382 -0.58 17.59 -4.02
N VAL A 383 -0.30 17.04 -2.83
CA VAL A 383 -1.10 17.25 -1.62
C VAL A 383 -1.11 18.73 -1.23
N GLN A 384 0.05 19.40 -1.26
CA GLN A 384 0.15 20.84 -1.01
C GLN A 384 -0.74 21.65 -1.96
N ASN A 385 -0.65 21.41 -3.27
CA ASN A 385 -1.49 22.11 -4.26
C ASN A 385 -2.99 21.89 -3.99
N ARG A 386 -3.39 20.67 -3.60
CA ARG A 386 -4.78 20.38 -3.23
C ARG A 386 -5.19 21.11 -1.96
N LEU A 387 -4.33 21.18 -0.94
CA LEU A 387 -4.59 21.94 0.28
C LEU A 387 -4.75 23.44 -0.03
N GLU A 388 -3.90 24.02 -0.88
CA GLU A 388 -4.01 25.43 -1.29
C GLU A 388 -5.34 25.72 -1.99
N HIS A 389 -5.75 24.86 -2.93
CA HIS A 389 -7.06 24.99 -3.58
C HIS A 389 -8.23 24.84 -2.61
N THR A 390 -8.12 23.90 -1.67
CA THR A 390 -9.17 23.72 -0.67
C THR A 390 -9.25 24.90 0.29
N ILE A 391 -8.11 25.46 0.72
CA ILE A 391 -8.07 26.66 1.57
C ILE A 391 -8.79 27.81 0.87
N ALA A 392 -8.50 28.07 -0.41
CA ALA A 392 -9.17 29.14 -1.16
C ALA A 392 -10.70 28.92 -1.26
N ASN A 393 -11.13 27.67 -1.43
CA ASN A 393 -12.55 27.33 -1.45
C ASN A 393 -13.19 27.46 -0.06
N LEU A 394 -12.50 27.04 0.99
CA LEU A 394 -12.94 27.17 2.37
C LEU A 394 -13.06 28.63 2.79
N ASP A 395 -12.15 29.51 2.39
CA ASP A 395 -12.22 30.95 2.66
C ASP A 395 -13.48 31.54 2.02
N THR A 396 -13.77 31.16 0.78
CA THR A 396 -15.00 31.59 0.09
C THR A 396 -16.26 31.05 0.79
N ALA A 397 -16.23 29.77 1.21
CA ALA A 397 -17.33 29.18 1.95
C ALA A 397 -17.52 29.85 3.32
N ALA A 398 -16.43 30.15 4.03
CA ALA A 398 -16.44 30.85 5.31
C ALA A 398 -17.04 32.25 5.16
N GLU A 399 -16.62 33.02 4.16
CA GLU A 399 -17.19 34.35 3.83
C GLU A 399 -18.71 34.28 3.56
N ASN A 400 -19.14 33.28 2.77
CA ASN A 400 -20.56 33.06 2.49
C ASN A 400 -21.34 32.68 3.75
N THR A 401 -20.79 31.80 4.61
CA THR A 401 -21.45 31.41 5.86
C THR A 401 -21.50 32.56 6.86
N GLN A 402 -20.47 33.39 6.95
CA GLN A 402 -20.45 34.58 7.79
C GLN A 402 -21.46 35.63 7.30
N THR A 403 -21.59 35.80 5.98
CA THR A 403 -22.60 36.68 5.38
C THR A 403 -24.02 36.17 5.69
N ALA A 404 -24.23 34.86 5.59
CA ALA A 404 -25.51 34.23 5.95
C ALA A 404 -25.81 34.35 7.46
N GLU A 405 -24.80 34.20 8.32
CA GLU A 405 -24.94 34.42 9.76
C GLU A 405 -25.29 35.88 10.06
N SER A 406 -24.60 36.84 9.44
CA SER A 406 -24.88 38.27 9.57
C SER A 406 -26.31 38.60 9.17
N ALA A 407 -26.81 38.07 8.04
CA ALA A 407 -28.19 38.28 7.60
C ALA A 407 -29.25 37.72 8.58
N ILE A 408 -28.92 36.71 9.39
CA ILE A 408 -29.83 36.11 10.37
C ILE A 408 -29.73 36.80 11.73
N ARG A 409 -28.51 37.10 12.17
CA ARG A 409 -28.22 37.54 13.54
C ARG A 409 -28.14 39.05 13.65
N ASP A 410 -27.56 39.71 12.66
CA ASP A 410 -27.40 41.15 12.69
C ASP A 410 -28.71 41.81 12.29
N THR A 411 -29.02 42.91 12.96
CA THR A 411 -30.23 43.68 12.67
C THR A 411 -29.86 44.86 11.77
N ASP A 412 -30.72 45.16 10.78
CA ASP A 412 -30.56 46.40 10.02
C ASP A 412 -30.79 47.60 10.96
N MET A 413 -29.70 48.30 11.25
CA MET A 413 -29.70 49.46 12.13
C MET A 413 -30.57 50.59 11.59
N ALA A 414 -30.75 50.69 10.27
CA ALA A 414 -31.61 51.72 9.69
C ALA A 414 -33.08 51.51 10.09
N ASP A 415 -33.62 50.30 9.88
CA ASP A 415 -35.00 49.97 10.23
C ASP A 415 -35.21 49.97 11.74
N THR A 416 -34.26 49.42 12.50
CA THR A 416 -34.32 49.38 13.97
C THR A 416 -34.34 50.79 14.58
N MET A 417 -33.59 51.74 14.00
CA MET A 417 -33.59 53.13 14.47
C MET A 417 -34.89 53.86 14.13
N VAL A 418 -35.51 53.57 12.98
CA VAL A 418 -36.83 54.10 12.63
C VAL A 418 -37.89 53.57 13.59
N GLU A 419 -37.87 52.26 13.87
CA GLU A 419 -38.80 51.64 14.80
C GLU A 419 -38.57 52.13 16.25
N TYR A 420 -37.32 52.23 16.69
CA TYR A 420 -36.94 52.80 17.97
C TYR A 420 -37.43 54.25 18.10
N SER A 421 -37.20 55.09 17.08
CA SER A 421 -37.65 56.48 17.08
C SER A 421 -39.18 56.58 17.12
N LYS A 422 -39.89 55.78 16.31
CA LYS A 422 -41.35 55.68 16.32
C LYS A 422 -41.87 55.26 17.70
N ASN A 423 -41.28 54.24 18.31
CA ASN A 423 -41.67 53.74 19.62
C ASN A 423 -41.36 54.76 20.74
N ASN A 424 -40.27 55.51 20.63
CA ASN A 424 -39.95 56.60 21.56
C ASN A 424 -40.97 57.74 21.46
N ILE A 425 -41.32 58.15 20.23
CA ILE A 425 -42.38 59.14 19.98
C ILE A 425 -43.74 58.64 20.50
N LEU A 426 -44.09 57.37 20.26
CA LEU A 426 -45.32 56.75 20.78
C LEU A 426 -45.34 56.68 22.31
N ALA A 427 -44.21 56.36 22.95
CA ALA A 427 -44.10 56.34 24.40
C ALA A 427 -44.27 57.76 24.97
N GLN A 428 -43.64 58.77 24.36
CA GLN A 428 -43.78 60.16 24.76
C GLN A 428 -45.21 60.67 24.55
N ALA A 429 -45.83 60.36 23.40
CA ALA A 429 -47.22 60.68 23.12
C ALA A 429 -48.19 59.95 24.06
N GLY A 430 -47.94 58.68 24.37
CA GLY A 430 -48.72 57.89 25.31
C GLY A 430 -48.65 58.43 26.74
N GLN A 431 -47.48 58.89 27.20
CA GLN A 431 -47.33 59.59 28.47
C GLN A 431 -48.09 60.93 28.47
N SER A 432 -48.00 61.72 27.40
CA SER A 432 -48.77 62.96 27.26
C SER A 432 -50.28 62.72 27.21
N MET A 433 -50.73 61.66 26.53
CA MET A 433 -52.14 61.27 26.46
C MET A 433 -52.66 60.74 27.80
N LEU A 434 -51.87 59.94 28.53
CA LEU A 434 -52.19 59.51 29.89
C LEU A 434 -52.28 60.70 30.84
N ALA A 435 -51.36 61.66 30.75
CA ALA A 435 -51.40 62.89 31.54
C ALA A 435 -52.68 63.71 31.25
N GLN A 436 -53.07 63.83 29.98
CA GLN A 436 -54.28 64.56 29.58
C GLN A 436 -55.58 63.82 29.94
N ALA A 437 -55.62 62.49 29.83
CA ALA A 437 -56.75 61.66 30.25
C ALA A 437 -56.93 61.66 31.78
N ASN A 438 -55.84 61.68 32.54
CA ASN A 438 -55.86 61.85 34.00
C ASN A 438 -56.36 63.25 34.41
N GLN A 439 -55.99 64.30 33.68
CA GLN A 439 -56.52 65.65 33.92
C GLN A 439 -58.02 65.76 33.58
N ALA A 440 -58.46 65.15 32.47
CA ALA A 440 -59.88 65.16 32.09
C ALA A 440 -60.75 64.42 33.11
N THR A 441 -60.29 63.28 33.63
CA THR A 441 -60.99 62.52 34.68
C THR A 441 -61.01 63.27 36.02
N GLN A 442 -59.96 64.00 36.38
CA GLN A 442 -59.97 64.93 37.52
C GLN A 442 -60.93 66.12 37.31
N GLY A 443 -61.03 66.64 36.08
CA GLY A 443 -61.97 67.70 35.72
C GLY A 443 -63.44 67.26 35.84
N VAL A 444 -63.75 66.00 35.52
CA VAL A 444 -65.09 65.43 35.72
C VAL A 444 -65.38 65.21 37.21
N LEU A 445 -64.39 64.81 38.02
CA LEU A 445 -64.55 64.73 39.48
C LEU A 445 -64.82 66.11 40.11
N SER A 446 -64.21 67.17 39.58
CA SER A 446 -64.47 68.56 39.97
C SER A 446 -65.87 69.07 39.58
N LEU A 447 -66.56 68.41 38.64
CA LEU A 447 -67.94 68.74 38.23
C LEU A 447 -68.99 67.97 39.04
N LEU A 448 -68.57 66.94 39.78
CA LEU A 448 -69.42 66.08 40.60
C LEU A 448 -69.34 66.38 42.11
N GLN A 449 -68.37 67.21 42.53
CA GLN A 449 -68.36 67.89 43.84
C GLN A 449 -68.94 69.29 43.67
#